data_AF-A0AAV8XZ30-F1
#
_entry.id   AF-A0AAV8XZ30-F1
#
_cell.length_a   1.000
_cell.length_b   1.000
_cell.length_c   1.000
_cell.angle_alpha   90.00
_cell.angle_beta   90.00
_cell.angle_gamma   90.00
#
_symmetry.space_group_name_H-M   'P 1'
#
loop_
_entity.id
_entity.type
_entity.pdbx_description
1 polymer ?
#
loop_
_entity_poly.entity_id
_entity_poly.type
_entity_poly.pdbx_seq_one_letter_code
_entity_poly.pdbx_strand_id
1 'polypeptide(L)'
;GRINHTQLKKEFQEKYKSRVTKLLNTLLSGGNLIKAINSWAVPVLTYSFGIVKWSVTDLDELDRLTRRLLTKFRHLHTNSSVIRLYLPRRRGGTGLLNIKNQCINQEASLRRKLLTNRDPLITAVAREDAGYTPLSLGCELIPVETNCEEDEVLTYVQRLNALYADFKIRFEDVLNMVIPQWITQPHKKKTDIILQEELIGISTNEELKVQFRNEYQLSGFKNIYLLLILYYGISREKH
;
A
#
# COMPACT_ATOMS: atom_id res chain seq x y z
N GLY A 1 -10.69 29.93 -30.22
CA GLY A 1 -10.25 30.53 -28.95
C GLY A 1 -9.15 29.66 -28.35
N ARG A 2 -8.04 30.24 -27.89
CA ARG A 2 -6.95 29.47 -27.24
C ARG A 2 -7.49 28.88 -25.93
N ILE A 3 -7.54 27.57 -25.83
CA ILE A 3 -7.84 26.89 -24.57
C ILE A 3 -6.67 27.17 -23.62
N ASN A 4 -6.94 27.81 -22.48
CA ASN A 4 -5.92 28.06 -21.46
C ASN A 4 -5.67 26.78 -20.66
N HIS A 5 -4.83 25.89 -21.22
CA HIS A 5 -4.53 24.59 -20.62
C HIS A 5 -3.95 24.70 -19.21
N THR A 6 -3.16 25.74 -18.93
CA THR A 6 -2.52 25.94 -17.61
C THR A 6 -3.55 26.23 -16.52
N GLN A 7 -4.52 27.10 -16.81
CA GLN A 7 -5.58 27.40 -15.85
C GLN A 7 -6.49 26.19 -15.60
N LEU A 8 -6.90 25.49 -16.67
CA LEU A 8 -7.74 24.30 -16.55
C LEU A 8 -7.07 23.21 -15.72
N LYS A 9 -5.77 22.95 -15.92
CA LYS A 9 -5.00 21.99 -15.10
C LYS A 9 -5.10 22.30 -13.61
N LYS A 10 -4.89 23.57 -13.23
CA LYS A 10 -5.00 24.00 -11.83
C LYS A 10 -6.40 23.78 -11.28
N GLU A 11 -7.44 24.18 -12.01
CA GLU A 11 -8.83 23.99 -11.58
C GLU A 11 -9.17 22.51 -11.36
N PHE A 12 -8.74 21.62 -12.26
CA PHE A 12 -8.94 20.18 -12.10
C PHE A 12 -8.14 19.60 -10.93
N GLN A 13 -6.89 20.04 -10.73
CA GLN A 13 -6.05 19.64 -9.59
C GLN A 13 -6.67 20.06 -8.26
N GLU A 14 -7.17 21.29 -8.15
CA GLU A 14 -7.83 21.80 -6.94
C GLU A 14 -9.14 21.07 -6.64
N LYS A 15 -9.97 20.85 -7.67
CA LYS A 15 -11.21 20.06 -7.53
C LYS A 15 -10.90 18.63 -7.08
N TYR A 16 -9.90 17.99 -7.67
CA TYR A 16 -9.45 16.65 -7.28
C TYR A 16 -8.96 16.64 -5.83
N LYS A 17 -8.05 17.55 -5.45
CA LYS A 17 -7.55 17.71 -4.09
C LYS A 17 -8.67 17.93 -3.08
N SER A 18 -9.65 18.77 -3.42
CA SER A 18 -10.83 19.04 -2.58
C SER A 18 -11.65 17.77 -2.35
N ARG A 19 -11.93 16.99 -3.42
CA ARG A 19 -12.66 15.71 -3.29
C ARG A 19 -11.91 14.70 -2.44
N VAL A 20 -10.61 14.50 -2.70
CA VAL A 20 -9.80 13.57 -1.91
C VAL A 20 -9.76 14.00 -0.45
N THR A 21 -9.58 15.29 -0.16
CA THR A 21 -9.58 15.80 1.22
C THR A 21 -10.92 15.58 1.92
N LYS A 22 -12.04 15.81 1.21
CA LYS A 22 -13.39 15.52 1.74
C LYS A 22 -13.55 14.04 2.08
N LEU A 23 -13.12 13.14 1.21
CA LEU A 23 -13.16 11.70 1.49
C LEU A 23 -12.25 11.33 2.67
N LEU A 24 -11.07 11.92 2.79
CA LEU A 24 -10.14 11.62 3.89
C LEU A 24 -10.62 12.13 5.24
N ASN A 25 -11.47 13.15 5.27
CA ASN A 25 -12.13 13.61 6.49
C ASN A 25 -13.29 12.70 6.93
N THR A 26 -13.72 11.76 6.09
CA THR A 26 -14.77 10.81 6.48
C THR A 26 -14.20 9.65 7.29
N LEU A 27 -15.01 9.07 8.17
CA LEU A 27 -14.65 7.88 8.97
C LEU A 27 -14.77 6.57 8.16
N LEU A 28 -14.42 6.59 6.87
CA LEU A 28 -14.47 5.41 6.01
C LEU A 28 -13.30 4.45 6.32
N SER A 29 -13.58 3.15 6.24
CA SER A 29 -12.52 2.13 6.33
C SER A 29 -11.54 2.28 5.17
N GLY A 30 -10.27 1.94 5.38
CA GLY A 30 -9.23 2.11 4.35
C GLY A 30 -9.52 1.39 3.03
N GLY A 31 -10.32 0.32 3.02
CA GLY A 31 -10.79 -0.33 1.79
C GLY A 31 -11.87 0.49 1.06
N ASN A 32 -12.87 0.99 1.81
CA ASN A 32 -13.97 1.77 1.26
C ASN A 32 -13.53 3.17 0.83
N LEU A 33 -12.58 3.76 1.54
CA LEU A 33 -11.96 5.04 1.19
C LEU A 33 -11.30 4.97 -0.19
N ILE A 34 -10.48 3.95 -0.45
CA ILE A 34 -9.81 3.80 -1.74
C ILE A 34 -10.82 3.56 -2.86
N LYS A 35 -11.87 2.77 -2.62
CA LYS A 35 -12.97 2.62 -3.58
C LYS A 35 -13.66 3.96 -3.86
N ALA A 36 -13.91 4.77 -2.84
CA ALA A 36 -14.53 6.09 -3.00
C ALA A 36 -13.61 7.05 -3.79
N ILE A 37 -12.29 7.02 -3.56
CA ILE A 37 -11.32 7.81 -4.33
C ILE A 37 -11.37 7.39 -5.81
N ASN A 38 -11.31 6.09 -6.09
CA ASN A 38 -11.35 5.56 -7.45
C ASN A 38 -12.67 5.89 -8.17
N SER A 39 -13.81 5.83 -7.48
CA SER A 39 -15.12 6.05 -8.09
C SER A 39 -15.59 7.50 -8.13
N TRP A 40 -15.10 8.38 -7.25
CA TRP A 40 -15.58 9.77 -7.15
C TRP A 40 -14.53 10.84 -7.40
N ALA A 41 -13.28 10.62 -6.97
CA ALA A 41 -12.21 11.61 -7.16
C ALA A 41 -11.53 11.46 -8.52
N VAL A 42 -11.10 10.25 -8.89
CA VAL A 42 -10.39 9.96 -10.16
C VAL A 42 -11.20 10.38 -11.42
N PRO A 43 -12.53 10.21 -11.48
CA PRO A 43 -13.29 10.64 -12.65
C PRO A 43 -13.21 12.14 -12.95
N VAL A 44 -12.94 13.00 -11.95
CA VAL A 44 -12.73 14.45 -12.17
C VAL A 44 -11.59 14.69 -13.16
N LEU A 45 -10.50 13.95 -13.00
CA LEU A 45 -9.35 14.04 -13.88
C LEU A 45 -9.61 13.33 -15.21
N THR A 46 -10.37 12.22 -15.18
CA THR A 46 -10.67 11.41 -16.37
C THR A 46 -11.36 12.20 -17.48
N TYR A 47 -12.27 13.11 -17.13
CA TYR A 47 -12.90 14.01 -18.11
C TYR A 47 -11.89 14.96 -18.78
N SER A 48 -10.86 15.36 -18.05
CA SER A 48 -9.85 16.29 -18.57
C SER A 48 -8.81 15.63 -19.47
N PHE A 49 -8.57 14.32 -19.35
CA PHE A 49 -7.54 13.60 -20.12
C PHE A 49 -7.76 13.68 -21.63
N GLY A 50 -9.01 13.72 -22.10
CA GLY A 50 -9.30 13.85 -23.53
C GLY A 50 -9.25 15.27 -24.10
N ILE A 51 -9.16 16.29 -23.24
CA ILE A 51 -9.31 17.70 -23.63
C ILE A 51 -8.03 18.50 -23.34
N VAL A 52 -7.35 18.16 -22.25
CA VAL A 52 -6.18 18.87 -21.73
C VAL A 52 -4.96 17.96 -21.88
N LYS A 53 -3.89 18.48 -22.51
CA LYS A 53 -2.62 17.77 -22.62
C LYS A 53 -1.89 17.72 -21.28
N TRP A 54 -2.00 16.61 -20.58
CA TRP A 54 -1.25 16.35 -19.34
C TRP A 54 0.18 15.92 -19.66
N SER A 55 1.18 16.53 -19.02
CA SER A 55 2.55 16.03 -19.11
C SER A 55 2.79 14.94 -18.08
N VAL A 56 3.82 14.11 -18.29
CA VAL A 56 4.24 13.11 -17.30
C VAL A 56 4.55 13.76 -15.94
N THR A 57 5.15 14.96 -15.94
CA THR A 57 5.47 15.71 -14.72
C THR A 57 4.22 16.15 -13.95
N ASP A 58 3.16 16.58 -14.66
CA ASP A 58 1.91 17.00 -14.02
C ASP A 58 1.20 15.81 -13.37
N LEU A 59 1.23 14.65 -14.03
CA LEU A 59 0.67 13.41 -13.52
C LEU A 59 1.47 12.88 -12.32
N ASP A 60 2.81 13.02 -12.35
CA ASP A 60 3.68 12.74 -11.20
C ASP A 60 3.39 13.65 -10.00
N GLU A 61 3.12 14.93 -10.24
CA GLU A 61 2.78 15.87 -9.18
C GLU A 61 1.43 15.53 -8.53
N LEU A 62 0.43 15.17 -9.35
CA LEU A 62 -0.87 14.67 -8.88
C LEU A 62 -0.73 13.41 -8.03
N ASP A 63 0.14 12.49 -8.46
CA ASP A 63 0.42 11.28 -7.71
C ASP A 63 1.11 11.58 -6.36
N ARG A 64 2.17 12.39 -6.37
CA ARG A 64 2.85 12.86 -5.15
C ARG A 64 1.90 13.60 -4.21
N LEU A 65 0.97 14.41 -4.74
CA LEU A 65 -0.07 15.07 -3.98
C LEU A 65 -0.99 14.06 -3.31
N THR A 66 -1.47 13.06 -4.06
CA THR A 66 -2.35 12.00 -3.55
C THR A 66 -1.68 11.24 -2.41
N ARG A 67 -0.41 10.84 -2.58
CA ARG A 67 0.37 10.18 -1.53
C ARG A 67 0.58 11.06 -0.31
N ARG A 68 0.95 12.34 -0.50
CA ARG A 68 1.09 13.30 0.62
C ARG A 68 -0.20 13.44 1.43
N LEU A 69 -1.36 13.50 0.76
CA LEU A 69 -2.65 13.55 1.45
C LEU A 69 -2.90 12.26 2.24
N LEU A 70 -2.71 11.08 1.63
CA LEU A 70 -2.92 9.81 2.33
C LEU A 70 -2.01 9.64 3.55
N THR A 71 -0.74 10.07 3.45
CA THR A 71 0.20 10.05 4.58
C THR A 71 -0.20 11.05 5.66
N LYS A 72 -0.61 12.28 5.27
CA LYS A 72 -1.06 13.31 6.22
C LYS A 72 -2.26 12.84 7.06
N PHE A 73 -3.21 12.17 6.42
CA PHE A 73 -4.41 11.63 7.08
C PHE A 73 -4.19 10.23 7.69
N ARG A 74 -2.93 9.75 7.80
CA ARG A 74 -2.54 8.47 8.42
C ARG A 74 -3.15 7.22 7.77
N HIS A 75 -3.59 7.30 6.52
CA HIS A 75 -4.02 6.13 5.73
C HIS A 75 -2.85 5.41 5.02
N LEU A 76 -1.68 6.05 4.98
CA LEU A 76 -0.45 5.50 4.40
C LEU A 76 0.73 5.73 5.35
N HIS A 77 1.54 4.70 5.60
CA HIS A 77 2.79 4.84 6.35
C HIS A 77 3.87 5.49 5.47
N THR A 78 4.73 6.34 6.05
CA THR A 78 5.78 7.09 5.32
C THR A 78 6.72 6.17 4.53
N ASN A 79 7.05 5.01 5.09
CA ASN A 79 7.93 4.02 4.45
C ASN A 79 7.15 2.93 3.69
N SER A 80 5.86 3.14 3.40
CA SER A 80 5.08 2.17 2.63
C SER A 80 5.61 2.07 1.20
N SER A 81 5.75 0.86 0.69
CA SER A 81 6.13 0.62 -0.71
C SER A 81 5.10 1.23 -1.66
N VAL A 82 5.58 1.98 -2.66
CA VAL A 82 4.77 2.62 -3.70
C VAL A 82 4.02 1.59 -4.53
N ILE A 83 4.68 0.49 -4.91
CA ILE A 83 4.09 -0.59 -5.73
C ILE A 83 2.86 -1.19 -5.05
N ARG A 84 2.91 -1.42 -3.73
CA ARG A 84 1.78 -1.93 -2.96
C ARG A 84 0.57 -0.99 -2.98
N LEU A 85 0.75 0.31 -3.18
CA LEU A 85 -0.35 1.28 -3.24
C LEU A 85 -1.29 0.98 -4.43
N TYR A 86 -0.72 0.69 -5.60
CA TYR A 86 -1.49 0.43 -6.83
C TYR A 86 -1.84 -1.04 -7.02
N LEU A 87 -1.09 -1.96 -6.39
CA LEU A 87 -1.36 -3.39 -6.48
C LEU A 87 -2.81 -3.72 -6.04
N PRO A 88 -3.55 -4.57 -6.77
CA PRO A 88 -4.91 -4.92 -6.41
C PRO A 88 -5.04 -5.52 -5.01
N ARG A 89 -6.16 -5.23 -4.34
CA ARG A 89 -6.47 -5.78 -3.00
C ARG A 89 -6.47 -7.30 -2.96
N ARG A 90 -6.92 -7.97 -4.04
CA ARG A 90 -6.91 -9.43 -4.17
C ARG A 90 -5.50 -10.03 -4.16
N ARG A 91 -4.48 -9.24 -4.51
CA ARG A 91 -3.06 -9.61 -4.48
C ARG A 91 -2.32 -9.02 -3.25
N GLY A 92 -3.04 -8.61 -2.20
CA GLY A 92 -2.45 -8.08 -0.96
C GLY A 92 -2.03 -6.60 -1.01
N GLY A 93 -2.38 -5.87 -2.07
CA GLY A 93 -2.12 -4.44 -2.21
C GLY A 93 -3.23 -3.53 -1.69
N THR A 94 -3.08 -2.22 -1.90
CA THR A 94 -4.04 -1.18 -1.48
C THR A 94 -5.08 -0.86 -2.55
N GLY A 95 -4.78 -1.11 -3.84
CA GLY A 95 -5.72 -1.01 -4.96
C GLY A 95 -6.14 0.41 -5.35
N LEU A 96 -5.28 1.42 -5.13
CA LEU A 96 -5.48 2.76 -5.67
C LEU A 96 -5.24 2.75 -7.18
N LEU A 97 -6.04 3.46 -7.97
CA LEU A 97 -5.78 3.60 -9.41
C LEU A 97 -4.56 4.49 -9.66
N ASN A 98 -3.63 4.02 -10.50
CA ASN A 98 -2.52 4.83 -10.97
C ASN A 98 -3.03 5.88 -11.97
N ILE A 99 -2.88 7.16 -11.64
CA ILE A 99 -3.39 8.29 -12.44
C ILE A 99 -2.71 8.33 -13.82
N LYS A 100 -1.42 7.96 -13.91
CA LYS A 100 -0.69 7.92 -15.18
C LYS A 100 -1.29 6.91 -16.14
N ASN A 101 -1.48 5.68 -15.67
CA ASN A 101 -2.06 4.62 -16.48
C ASN A 101 -3.50 4.96 -16.85
N GLN A 102 -4.25 5.58 -15.93
CA GLN A 102 -5.61 6.02 -16.22
C GLN A 102 -5.65 7.05 -17.36
N CYS A 103 -4.69 7.97 -17.42
CA CYS A 103 -4.56 8.93 -18.52
C CYS A 103 -4.31 8.21 -19.86
N ILE A 104 -3.27 7.36 -19.89
CA ILE A 104 -2.87 6.61 -21.10
C ILE A 104 -4.00 5.70 -21.58
N ASN A 105 -4.61 4.94 -20.68
CA ASN A 105 -5.71 4.03 -20.99
C ASN A 105 -6.93 4.79 -21.52
N GLN A 106 -7.21 5.97 -20.97
CA GLN A 106 -8.34 6.78 -21.40
C GLN A 106 -8.10 7.38 -22.79
N GLU A 107 -6.91 7.93 -23.05
CA GLU A 107 -6.53 8.42 -24.38
C GLU A 107 -6.62 7.30 -25.43
N ALA A 108 -6.07 6.12 -25.13
CA ALA A 108 -6.13 4.95 -26.02
C ALA A 108 -7.58 4.48 -26.26
N SER A 109 -8.41 4.45 -25.22
CA SER A 109 -9.83 4.05 -25.30
C SER A 109 -10.64 5.03 -26.15
N LEU A 110 -10.45 6.34 -25.94
CA LEU A 110 -11.11 7.38 -26.72
C LEU A 110 -10.67 7.35 -28.18
N ARG A 111 -9.36 7.23 -28.43
CA ARG A 111 -8.80 7.11 -29.78
C ARG A 111 -9.38 5.90 -30.51
N ARG A 112 -9.41 4.73 -29.87
CA ARG A 112 -10.01 3.52 -30.46
C ARG A 112 -11.49 3.73 -30.80
N LYS A 113 -12.28 4.31 -29.90
CA LYS A 113 -13.70 4.59 -30.16
C LYS A 113 -13.90 5.52 -31.35
N LEU A 114 -13.09 6.56 -31.46
CA LEU A 114 -13.18 7.51 -32.57
C LEU A 114 -12.75 6.90 -33.90
N LEU A 115 -11.71 6.06 -33.93
CA LEU A 115 -11.25 5.39 -35.15
C LEU A 115 -12.18 4.24 -35.60
N THR A 116 -12.89 3.60 -34.67
CA THR A 116 -13.91 2.57 -35.02
C THR A 116 -15.18 3.20 -35.62
N ASN A 117 -15.48 4.46 -35.27
CA ASN A 117 -16.64 5.16 -35.82
C ASN A 117 -16.45 5.47 -37.30
N ARG A 118 -17.48 5.20 -38.10
CA ARG A 118 -17.48 5.41 -39.56
C ARG A 118 -17.97 6.79 -39.98
N ASP A 119 -18.11 7.72 -39.04
CA ASP A 119 -18.66 9.04 -39.33
C ASP A 119 -17.69 9.85 -40.21
N PRO A 120 -18.17 10.44 -41.32
CA PRO A 120 -17.34 11.24 -42.22
C PRO A 120 -16.69 12.44 -41.53
N LEU A 121 -17.40 13.05 -40.59
CA LEU A 121 -16.92 14.18 -39.77
C LEU A 121 -15.72 13.77 -38.90
N ILE A 122 -15.80 12.64 -38.21
CA ILE A 122 -14.71 12.15 -37.34
C ILE A 122 -13.49 11.80 -38.19
N THR A 123 -13.72 11.20 -39.36
CA THR A 123 -12.64 10.84 -40.30
C THR A 123 -11.94 12.08 -40.87
N ALA A 124 -12.68 13.16 -41.18
CA ALA A 124 -12.12 14.43 -41.63
C ALA A 124 -11.31 15.11 -40.51
N VAL A 125 -11.85 15.17 -39.29
CA VAL A 125 -11.15 15.72 -38.12
C VAL A 125 -9.89 14.93 -37.78
N ALA A 126 -9.91 13.61 -37.93
CA ALA A 126 -8.75 12.75 -37.70
C ALA A 126 -7.59 13.02 -38.67
N ARG A 127 -7.89 13.42 -39.91
CA ARG A 127 -6.87 13.80 -40.92
C ARG A 127 -6.24 15.16 -40.63
N GLU A 128 -6.99 16.08 -40.04
CA GLU A 128 -6.56 17.45 -39.72
C GLU A 128 -5.91 17.57 -38.32
N ASP A 129 -6.02 16.55 -37.46
CA ASP A 129 -5.47 16.60 -36.11
C ASP A 129 -3.93 16.48 -36.11
N ALA A 130 -3.27 17.63 -36.25
CA ALA A 130 -1.81 17.79 -36.16
C ALA A 130 -1.28 17.77 -34.71
N GLY A 131 -1.95 17.09 -33.77
CA GLY A 131 -1.50 16.94 -32.38
C GLY A 131 -1.88 18.10 -31.44
N TYR A 132 -2.93 18.85 -31.78
CA TYR A 132 -3.49 19.90 -30.91
C TYR A 132 -4.18 19.30 -29.66
N THR A 133 -4.65 18.07 -29.77
CA THR A 133 -5.30 17.32 -28.69
C THR A 133 -4.41 16.14 -28.30
N PRO A 134 -4.36 15.74 -27.02
CA PRO A 134 -3.61 14.54 -26.59
C PRO A 134 -3.96 13.26 -27.36
N LEU A 135 -5.14 13.17 -27.99
CA LEU A 135 -5.56 12.01 -28.77
C LEU A 135 -4.76 11.79 -30.08
N SER A 136 -4.12 12.85 -30.62
CA SER A 136 -3.23 12.85 -31.80
C SER A 136 -3.67 11.87 -32.89
N LEU A 137 -4.89 12.03 -33.41
CA LEU A 137 -5.61 11.05 -34.25
C LEU A 137 -4.82 10.60 -35.49
N GLY A 138 -3.94 11.44 -36.03
CA GLY A 138 -3.12 11.17 -37.22
C GLY A 138 -1.91 10.24 -37.04
N CYS A 139 -1.47 9.90 -35.82
CA CYS A 139 -0.27 9.07 -35.62
C CYS A 139 -0.61 7.62 -35.27
N GLU A 140 0.05 6.63 -35.88
CA GLU A 140 -0.17 5.21 -35.58
C GLU A 140 0.08 4.89 -34.10
N LEU A 141 -0.69 3.91 -33.60
CA LEU A 141 -0.67 3.48 -32.21
C LEU A 141 0.76 3.11 -31.80
N ILE A 142 1.40 3.91 -30.95
CA ILE A 142 2.51 3.38 -30.14
C ILE A 142 1.86 2.35 -29.22
N PRO A 143 2.28 1.09 -29.25
CA PRO A 143 1.82 0.10 -28.30
C PRO A 143 2.03 0.67 -26.90
N VAL A 144 0.95 0.76 -26.11
CA VAL A 144 1.08 1.09 -24.70
C VAL A 144 1.85 -0.08 -24.10
N GLU A 145 3.17 0.09 -23.94
CA GLU A 145 4.03 -0.87 -23.25
C GLU A 145 3.52 -0.99 -21.83
N THR A 146 2.70 -2.02 -21.62
CA THR A 146 2.19 -2.45 -20.31
C THR A 146 3.25 -3.20 -19.51
N ASN A 147 4.44 -3.41 -20.10
CA ASN A 147 5.54 -4.19 -19.54
C ASN A 147 6.20 -3.53 -18.32
N CYS A 148 6.07 -2.20 -18.15
CA CYS A 148 6.69 -1.47 -17.03
C CYS A 148 6.11 -1.89 -15.65
N GLU A 149 4.81 -2.18 -15.56
CA GLU A 149 4.20 -2.51 -14.27
C GLU A 149 4.53 -3.93 -13.81
N GLU A 150 4.65 -4.88 -14.74
CA GLU A 150 4.96 -6.27 -14.40
C GLU A 150 6.40 -6.41 -13.90
N ASP A 151 7.35 -5.69 -14.51
CA ASP A 151 8.76 -5.66 -14.09
C ASP A 151 8.94 -5.01 -12.71
N GLU A 152 8.24 -3.91 -12.43
CA GLU A 152 8.25 -3.29 -11.10
C GLU A 152 7.63 -4.23 -10.04
N VAL A 153 6.50 -4.86 -10.34
CA VAL A 153 5.86 -5.84 -9.44
C VAL A 153 6.78 -7.03 -9.19
N LEU A 154 7.46 -7.54 -10.22
CA LEU A 154 8.43 -8.62 -10.09
C LEU A 154 9.58 -8.22 -9.16
N THR A 155 10.12 -7.01 -9.34
CA THR A 155 11.16 -6.45 -8.47
C THR A 155 10.67 -6.36 -7.01
N TYR A 156 9.43 -5.96 -6.78
CA TYR A 156 8.85 -5.92 -5.43
C TYR A 156 8.72 -7.31 -4.81
N VAL A 157 8.25 -8.30 -5.57
CA VAL A 157 8.15 -9.70 -5.12
C VAL A 157 9.52 -10.26 -4.77
N GLN A 158 10.54 -10.02 -5.60
CA GLN A 158 11.91 -10.43 -5.31
C GLN A 158 12.42 -9.83 -3.99
N ARG A 159 12.18 -8.53 -3.76
CA ARG A 159 12.55 -7.87 -2.49
C ARG A 159 11.82 -8.47 -1.29
N LEU A 160 10.53 -8.80 -1.42
CA LEU A 160 9.77 -9.46 -0.36
C LEU A 160 10.31 -10.86 -0.07
N ASN A 161 10.66 -11.63 -1.10
CA ASN A 161 11.25 -12.96 -0.95
C ASN A 161 12.61 -12.90 -0.25
N ALA A 162 13.46 -11.92 -0.62
CA ALA A 162 14.73 -11.71 0.05
C ALA A 162 14.55 -11.34 1.53
N LEU A 163 13.60 -10.45 1.85
CA LEU A 163 13.27 -10.09 3.23
C LEU A 163 12.73 -11.30 4.01
N TYR A 164 11.89 -12.13 3.37
CA TYR A 164 11.34 -13.32 3.99
C TYR A 164 12.42 -14.37 4.27
N ALA A 165 13.36 -14.58 3.34
CA ALA A 165 14.50 -15.45 3.54
C ALA A 165 15.38 -14.97 4.70
N ASP A 166 15.69 -13.67 4.74
CA ASP A 166 16.42 -13.06 5.85
C ASP A 166 15.68 -13.17 7.19
N PHE A 167 14.37 -12.95 7.21
CA PHE A 167 13.54 -13.16 8.40
C PHE A 167 13.58 -14.62 8.86
N LYS A 168 13.46 -15.57 7.92
CA LYS A 168 13.48 -17.01 8.24
C LYS A 168 14.81 -17.43 8.86
N ILE A 169 15.93 -16.88 8.38
CA ILE A 169 17.26 -17.12 8.95
C ILE A 169 17.37 -16.47 10.33
N ARG A 170 17.00 -15.19 10.46
CA ARG A 170 17.14 -14.44 11.73
C ARG A 170 16.25 -14.98 12.86
N PHE A 171 15.13 -15.60 12.53
CA PHE A 171 14.17 -16.12 13.50
C PHE A 171 13.99 -17.64 13.40
N GLU A 172 14.98 -18.34 12.85
CA GLU A 172 14.95 -19.80 12.71
C GLU A 172 14.67 -20.50 14.04
N ASP A 173 15.31 -20.04 15.11
CA ASP A 173 15.12 -20.54 16.48
C ASP A 173 13.67 -20.42 16.97
N VAL A 174 12.99 -19.33 16.61
CA VAL A 174 11.59 -19.09 16.99
C VAL A 174 10.63 -19.93 16.14
N LEU A 175 10.94 -20.08 14.84
CA LEU A 175 10.13 -20.87 13.91
C LEU A 175 10.20 -22.36 14.22
N ASN A 176 11.37 -22.85 14.65
CA ASN A 176 11.59 -24.25 15.03
C ASN A 176 11.28 -24.52 16.52
N MET A 177 10.74 -23.53 17.24
CA MET A 177 10.44 -23.66 18.65
C MET A 177 9.35 -24.69 18.89
N VAL A 178 9.65 -25.72 19.68
CA VAL A 178 8.64 -26.64 20.20
C VAL A 178 7.89 -25.93 21.31
N ILE A 179 6.68 -25.46 21.03
CA ILE A 179 5.81 -24.83 22.04
C ILE A 179 5.33 -25.93 23.01
N PRO A 180 5.71 -25.88 24.30
CA PRO A 180 5.28 -26.89 25.25
C PRO A 180 3.77 -26.92 25.42
N GLN A 181 3.23 -28.12 25.66
CA GLN A 181 1.80 -28.37 25.75
C GLN A 181 1.07 -27.45 26.75
N TRP A 182 1.73 -27.05 27.84
CA TRP A 182 1.17 -26.20 28.89
C TRP A 182 0.94 -24.74 28.44
N ILE A 183 1.65 -24.26 27.41
CA ILE A 183 1.41 -22.94 26.81
C ILE A 183 0.20 -23.01 25.87
N THR A 184 0.12 -24.06 25.04
CA THR A 184 -1.01 -24.27 24.12
C THR A 184 -2.31 -24.70 24.82
N GLN A 185 -2.22 -25.29 26.02
CA GLN A 185 -3.35 -25.83 26.76
C GLN A 185 -3.20 -25.53 28.27
N PRO A 186 -3.35 -24.25 28.68
CA PRO A 186 -3.05 -23.78 30.03
C PRO A 186 -3.93 -24.38 31.15
N HIS A 187 -5.01 -25.09 30.78
CA HIS A 187 -5.99 -25.65 31.73
C HIS A 187 -6.00 -27.19 31.79
N LYS A 188 -5.13 -27.91 31.06
CA LYS A 188 -5.29 -29.35 30.85
C LYS A 188 -4.50 -30.30 31.76
N LYS A 189 -3.58 -29.84 32.62
CA LYS A 189 -2.98 -30.71 33.64
C LYS A 189 -2.76 -30.00 34.97
N LYS A 190 -3.28 -30.60 36.05
CA LYS A 190 -2.69 -30.53 37.39
C LYS A 190 -1.26 -31.06 37.26
N THR A 191 -0.29 -30.20 37.02
CA THR A 191 1.13 -30.55 37.19
C THR A 191 1.41 -30.58 38.69
N ASP A 192 2.16 -31.59 39.12
CA ASP A 192 2.53 -31.81 40.53
C ASP A 192 2.91 -30.51 41.22
N ILE A 193 2.32 -30.28 42.39
CA ILE A 193 2.44 -29.07 43.23
C ILE A 193 3.91 -28.64 43.41
N ILE A 194 4.82 -29.60 43.37
CA ILE A 194 6.28 -29.44 43.45
C ILE A 194 6.84 -28.54 42.35
N LEU A 195 6.40 -28.70 41.09
CA LEU A 195 6.86 -27.85 39.98
C LEU A 195 6.29 -26.43 40.07
N GLN A 196 5.16 -26.24 40.76
CA GLN A 196 4.62 -24.91 41.01
C GLN A 196 5.42 -24.18 42.09
N GLU A 197 5.85 -24.87 43.14
CA GLU A 197 6.69 -24.30 44.20
C GLU A 197 8.09 -23.90 43.69
N GLU A 198 8.73 -24.72 42.84
CA GLU A 198 10.00 -24.36 42.20
C GLU A 198 9.86 -23.13 41.27
N LEU A 199 8.75 -23.03 40.52
CA LEU A 199 8.49 -21.85 39.68
C LEU A 199 8.24 -20.58 40.53
N ILE A 200 7.58 -20.70 41.68
CA ILE A 200 7.40 -19.59 42.62
C ILE A 200 8.75 -19.11 43.15
N GLY A 201 9.61 -20.04 43.58
CA GLY A 201 10.96 -19.71 44.09
C GLY A 201 11.84 -18.99 43.07
N ILE A 202 11.76 -19.38 41.80
CA ILE A 202 12.50 -18.73 40.70
C ILE A 202 11.88 -17.35 40.35
N SER A 203 10.56 -17.19 40.42
CA SER A 203 9.84 -15.92 40.17
C SER A 203 10.14 -14.83 41.21
N THR A 204 10.41 -15.23 42.46
CA THR A 204 10.69 -14.29 43.57
C THR A 204 12.16 -13.90 43.70
N ASN A 205 13.07 -14.51 42.94
CA ASN A 205 14.50 -14.24 43.05
C ASN A 205 14.90 -12.96 42.29
N GLU A 206 15.20 -11.89 43.03
CA GLU A 206 15.57 -10.58 42.48
C GLU A 206 16.96 -10.55 41.82
N GLU A 207 17.92 -11.38 42.26
CA GLU A 207 19.25 -11.47 41.62
C GLU A 207 19.15 -12.03 40.21
N LEU A 208 18.36 -13.10 40.03
CA LEU A 208 18.11 -13.69 38.72
C LEU A 208 17.43 -12.68 37.78
N LYS A 209 16.44 -11.92 38.27
CA LYS A 209 15.77 -10.86 37.48
C LYS A 209 16.73 -9.79 36.97
N VAL A 210 17.73 -9.41 37.77
CA VAL A 210 18.73 -8.40 37.39
C VAL A 210 19.72 -8.97 36.38
N GLN A 211 20.19 -10.21 36.57
CA GLN A 211 21.07 -10.89 35.61
C GLN A 211 20.40 -11.05 34.23
N PHE A 212 19.13 -11.46 34.19
CA PHE A 212 18.38 -11.57 32.93
C PHE A 212 18.14 -10.22 32.25
N ARG A 213 17.99 -9.13 33.01
CA ARG A 213 17.82 -7.77 32.46
C ARG A 213 19.10 -7.27 31.79
N ASN A 214 20.25 -7.62 32.35
CA ASN A 214 21.57 -7.24 31.83
C ASN A 214 21.96 -8.06 30.58
N GLU A 215 21.68 -9.37 30.55
CA GLU A 215 21.90 -10.21 29.36
C GLU A 215 21.02 -9.80 28.16
N TYR A 216 19.82 -9.27 28.44
CA TYR A 216 18.91 -8.75 27.41
C TYR A 216 19.46 -7.52 26.66
N GLN A 217 20.15 -6.64 27.39
CA GLN A 217 20.80 -5.46 26.82
C GLN A 217 22.01 -5.85 25.95
N LEU A 218 22.68 -6.96 26.27
CA LEU A 218 23.89 -7.42 25.58
C LEU A 218 23.64 -8.31 24.35
N SER A 219 22.52 -9.04 24.28
CA SER A 219 22.37 -10.16 23.34
C SER A 219 21.21 -10.05 22.34
N GLY A 220 20.47 -8.94 22.29
CA GLY A 220 19.46 -8.67 21.24
C GLY A 220 18.49 -9.83 21.00
N PHE A 221 17.35 -9.82 21.71
CA PHE A 221 16.20 -10.72 21.49
C PHE A 221 16.36 -12.21 21.84
N LYS A 222 17.51 -12.71 22.31
CA LYS A 222 17.67 -14.15 22.61
C LYS A 222 16.84 -14.72 23.77
N ASN A 223 16.16 -13.90 24.57
CA ASN A 223 15.52 -14.40 25.79
C ASN A 223 14.05 -14.00 26.03
N ILE A 224 13.26 -13.85 24.95
CA ILE A 224 11.80 -13.57 25.03
C ILE A 224 11.05 -14.63 25.83
N TYR A 225 11.59 -15.86 25.85
CA TYR A 225 11.00 -17.01 26.51
C TYR A 225 10.91 -16.84 28.04
N LEU A 226 11.98 -16.38 28.69
CA LEU A 226 12.02 -16.16 30.14
C LEU A 226 11.14 -14.97 30.57
N LEU A 227 11.05 -13.92 29.75
CA LEU A 227 10.14 -12.80 30.03
C LEU A 227 8.66 -13.19 29.90
N LEU A 228 8.28 -13.99 28.90
CA LEU A 228 6.90 -14.49 28.78
C LEU A 228 6.51 -15.42 29.94
N ILE A 229 7.44 -16.28 30.38
CA ILE A 229 7.25 -17.15 31.56
C ILE A 229 7.06 -16.31 32.82
N LEU A 230 7.90 -15.31 33.06
CA LEU A 230 7.82 -14.43 34.22
C LEU A 230 6.58 -13.51 34.18
N TYR A 231 6.23 -12.94 33.03
CA TYR A 231 5.10 -12.01 32.89
C TYR A 231 3.73 -12.71 32.97
N TYR A 232 3.60 -13.92 32.41
CA TYR A 232 2.38 -14.74 32.60
C TYR A 232 2.32 -15.41 33.97
N GLY A 233 3.46 -15.70 34.61
CA GLY A 233 3.52 -16.12 36.01
C GLY A 233 2.93 -15.06 36.95
N ILE A 234 3.29 -13.79 36.75
CA ILE A 234 2.77 -12.63 37.52
C ILE A 234 1.27 -12.38 37.29
N SER A 235 0.74 -12.65 36.09
CA SER A 235 -0.69 -12.41 35.78
C SER A 235 -1.64 -13.41 36.48
N ARG A 236 -1.12 -14.55 36.97
CA ARG A 236 -1.89 -15.52 37.76
C ARG A 236 -2.03 -15.16 39.24
N GLU A 237 -1.36 -14.12 39.73
CA GLU A 237 -1.44 -13.68 41.14
C GLU A 237 -2.50 -12.59 41.40
N LYS A 238 -3.27 -12.15 40.40
CA LYS A 238 -4.28 -11.07 40.57
C LYS A 238 -5.74 -11.49 40.47
N HIS A 239 -6.05 -12.78 40.54
CA HIS A 239 -7.42 -13.28 40.75
C HIS A 239 -7.46 -14.44 41.72
#